data_AF-A0A956CP48-F1
#
_entry.id   AF-A0A956CP48-F1
#
_cell.length_a   1.000
_cell.length_b   1.000
_cell.length_c   1.000
_cell.angle_alpha   90.00
_cell.angle_beta   90.00
_cell.angle_gamma   90.00
#
_symmetry.space_group_name_H-M   'P 1'
#
loop_
_entity.id
_entity.type
_entity.pdbx_description
1 polymer ?
#
loop_
_entity_poly.entity_id
_entity_poly.type
_entity_poly.pdbx_seq_one_letter_code
_entity_poly.pdbx_strand_id
1 'polypeptide(L)'
;RMARDLDLVRPYADRIFGVATVREADGLAMSSRNRRLNAEQRTRSLALSRALRRAQALHAAGERTRDALERAMRDELEAAVDAFEYAVLVDPITLEPAAEPIRRARALIACRVGSVRLIDNAAVGEGALPLPGGGS
;
A
#
# COMPACT_ATOMS: atom_id res chain seq x y z
N ARG A 1 -7.62 14.47 13.77
CA ARG A 1 -8.58 14.72 14.89
C ARG A 1 -9.80 13.82 14.67
N MET A 2 -9.67 12.52 14.95
CA MET A 2 -10.68 11.45 14.84
C MET A 2 -10.16 10.22 15.62
N ALA A 3 -9.90 10.40 16.90
CA ALA A 3 -9.41 9.34 17.78
C ALA A 3 -10.26 9.24 19.06
N ARG A 4 -11.51 9.72 19.02
CA ARG A 4 -12.35 9.83 20.21
C ARG A 4 -13.72 9.16 20.17
N ASP A 5 -14.13 8.59 19.04
CA ASP A 5 -15.43 7.91 18.91
C ASP A 5 -15.27 6.46 18.43
N LEU A 6 -14.28 5.75 18.96
CA LEU A 6 -14.42 4.30 19.05
C LEU A 6 -14.40 3.94 20.51
N ASP A 7 -15.53 3.38 20.93
CA ASP A 7 -15.91 2.89 22.25
C ASP A 7 -15.01 1.71 22.67
N LEU A 8 -13.71 1.96 22.76
CA LEU A 8 -12.74 1.11 23.41
C LEU A 8 -12.82 1.45 24.90
N VAL A 9 -13.85 0.91 25.54
CA VAL A 9 -13.91 0.80 26.99
C VAL A 9 -12.71 -0.07 27.42
N ARG A 10 -11.59 0.61 27.72
CA ARG A 10 -10.38 0.26 28.48
C ARG A 10 -9.91 -1.22 28.60
N PRO A 11 -8.58 -1.47 28.68
CA PRO A 11 -7.55 -0.51 29.08
C PRO A 11 -6.46 -0.26 28.02
N TYR A 12 -6.09 1.02 27.90
CA TYR A 12 -4.75 1.53 27.57
C TYR A 12 -4.00 0.90 26.39
N ALA A 13 -4.26 1.38 25.17
CA ALA A 13 -3.30 1.30 24.08
C ALA A 13 -2.59 2.65 23.94
N ASP A 14 -1.65 2.94 24.85
CA ASP A 14 -0.99 4.25 24.95
C ASP A 14 -0.04 4.58 23.79
N ARG A 15 0.25 3.66 22.86
CA ARG A 15 1.11 3.92 21.70
C ARG A 15 0.67 3.07 20.52
N ILE A 16 0.03 3.68 19.52
CA ILE A 16 -0.13 3.05 18.20
C ILE A 16 1.25 3.09 17.54
N PHE A 17 2.02 2.01 17.69
CA PHE A 17 3.20 1.79 16.86
C PHE A 17 2.70 1.51 15.44
N GLY A 18 3.15 2.29 14.46
CA GLY A 18 3.00 1.94 13.06
C GLY A 18 3.84 0.70 12.77
N VAL A 19 3.35 -0.48 13.15
CA VAL A 19 3.98 -1.74 12.83
C VAL A 19 3.87 -1.88 11.30
N ALA A 20 5.02 -2.08 10.64
CA ALA A 20 5.06 -2.41 9.23
C ALA A 20 4.01 -3.50 8.95
N THR A 21 3.18 -3.31 7.92
CA THR A 21 2.19 -4.32 7.52
C THR A 21 2.89 -5.66 7.48
N VAL A 22 2.52 -6.58 8.37
CA VAL A 22 3.16 -7.89 8.41
C VAL A 22 2.79 -8.57 7.09
N ARG A 23 3.80 -8.91 6.30
CA ARG A 23 3.66 -9.51 4.97
C ARG A 23 3.92 -11.00 5.06
N GLU A 24 3.17 -11.80 4.30
CA GLU A 24 3.48 -13.21 4.07
C GLU A 24 4.83 -13.31 3.33
N ALA A 25 5.46 -14.49 3.31
CA ALA A 25 6.81 -14.68 2.75
C ALA A 25 6.93 -14.29 1.26
N ASP A 26 5.80 -14.21 0.55
CA ASP A 26 5.70 -13.78 -0.85
C ASP A 26 5.49 -12.26 -1.02
N GLY A 27 5.39 -11.50 0.06
CA GLY A 27 5.24 -10.04 0.06
C GLY A 27 3.80 -9.54 0.13
N LEU A 28 2.81 -10.44 0.16
CA LEU A 28 1.40 -10.06 0.30
C LEU A 28 1.13 -9.53 1.71
N ALA A 29 0.46 -8.39 1.84
CA ALA A 29 -0.01 -7.91 3.14
C ALA A 29 -0.90 -8.97 3.81
N MET A 30 -0.59 -9.35 5.04
CA MET A 30 -1.40 -10.34 5.76
C MET A 30 -2.81 -9.80 5.97
N SER A 31 -3.78 -10.50 5.40
CA SER A 31 -5.21 -10.24 5.59
C SER A 31 -5.89 -11.58 5.73
N SER A 32 -6.78 -11.73 6.72
CA SER A 32 -7.61 -12.94 6.90
C SER A 32 -8.41 -13.29 5.63
N ARG A 33 -8.59 -12.31 4.73
CA ARG A 33 -9.25 -12.43 3.43
C ARG A 33 -8.39 -13.15 2.38
N ASN A 34 -7.07 -13.23 2.56
CA ASN A 34 -6.15 -13.95 1.66
C ASN A 34 -6.48 -15.45 1.61
N ARG A 35 -7.05 -16.02 2.68
CA ARG A 35 -7.50 -17.41 2.74
C ARG A 35 -8.57 -17.77 1.70
N ARG A 36 -9.24 -16.78 1.12
CA ARG A 36 -10.27 -16.97 0.09
C ARG A 36 -9.70 -16.94 -1.33
N LEU A 37 -8.42 -16.62 -1.48
CA LEU A 37 -7.74 -16.63 -2.77
C LEU A 37 -7.33 -18.05 -3.11
N ASN A 38 -7.61 -18.49 -4.34
CA ASN A 38 -6.96 -19.67 -4.90
C ASN A 38 -5.49 -19.35 -5.31
N ALA A 39 -4.75 -20.36 -5.77
CA ALA A 39 -3.33 -20.20 -6.11
C ALA A 39 -3.09 -19.12 -7.20
N GLU A 40 -3.91 -19.09 -8.26
CA GLU A 40 -3.80 -18.11 -9.33
C GLU A 40 -4.11 -16.69 -8.83
N GLN A 41 -5.20 -16.54 -8.09
CA GLN A 41 -5.60 -15.28 -7.48
C GLN A 41 -4.54 -14.76 -6.51
N ARG A 42 -3.88 -15.66 -5.77
CA ARG A 42 -2.76 -15.31 -4.89
C ARG A 42 -1.57 -14.76 -5.69
N THR A 43 -1.18 -15.42 -6.78
CA THR A 43 -0.12 -14.93 -7.68
C THR A 43 -0.45 -13.55 -8.25
N ARG A 44 -1.71 -13.35 -8.71
CA ARG A 44 -2.18 -12.04 -9.20
C ARG A 44 -2.16 -10.97 -8.12
N SER A 45 -2.49 -11.32 -6.88
CA SER A 45 -2.48 -10.42 -5.72
C SER A 45 -1.09 -9.88 -5.37
N LEU A 46 -0.02 -10.53 -5.84
CA LEU A 46 1.33 -9.99 -5.70
C LEU A 46 1.54 -8.67 -6.47
N ALA A 47 0.63 -8.33 -7.40
CA ALA A 47 0.61 -7.03 -8.08
C ALA A 47 0.54 -5.84 -7.10
N LEU A 48 -0.13 -5.99 -5.96
CA LEU A 48 -0.18 -4.94 -4.95
C LEU A 48 1.22 -4.61 -4.41
N SER A 49 1.99 -5.64 -4.06
CA SER A 49 3.36 -5.43 -3.60
C SER A 49 4.27 -4.91 -4.71
N ARG A 50 4.09 -5.35 -5.96
CA ARG A 50 4.85 -4.83 -7.11
C ARG A 50 4.56 -3.36 -7.36
N ALA A 51 3.30 -2.95 -7.36
CA ALA A 51 2.88 -1.56 -7.51
C ALA A 51 3.54 -0.65 -6.47
N LEU A 52 3.49 -1.01 -5.19
CA LEU A 52 4.10 -0.23 -4.11
C LEU A 52 5.63 -0.15 -4.25
N ARG A 53 6.29 -1.27 -4.62
CA ARG A 53 7.74 -1.28 -4.90
C ARG A 53 8.08 -0.41 -6.10
N ARG A 54 7.24 -0.41 -7.14
CA ARG A 54 7.45 0.41 -8.34
C ARG A 54 7.46 1.90 -8.01
N ALA A 55 6.52 2.35 -7.18
CA ALA A 55 6.51 3.74 -6.68
C ALA A 55 7.76 4.07 -5.85
N GLN A 56 8.18 3.18 -4.93
CA GLN A 56 9.40 3.37 -4.16
C GLN A 56 10.65 3.45 -5.06
N ALA A 57 10.75 2.58 -6.06
CA ALA A 57 11.87 2.52 -6.99
C ALA A 57 11.95 3.77 -7.88
N LEU A 58 10.81 4.24 -8.41
CA LEU A 58 10.77 5.48 -9.20
C LEU A 58 11.15 6.70 -8.37
N HIS A 59 10.65 6.76 -7.13
CA HIS A 59 11.06 7.81 -6.20
C HIS A 59 12.57 7.73 -5.90
N ALA A 60 13.11 6.55 -5.63
CA ALA A 60 14.55 6.38 -5.44
C ALA A 60 15.37 6.82 -6.69
N ALA A 61 14.82 6.63 -7.89
CA ALA A 61 15.43 7.04 -9.16
C ALA A 61 15.30 8.56 -9.47
N GLY A 62 14.63 9.33 -8.61
CA GLY A 62 14.53 10.79 -8.74
C GLY A 62 13.15 11.30 -9.16
N GLU A 63 12.17 10.45 -9.43
CA GLU A 63 10.80 10.89 -9.72
C GLU A 63 10.16 11.52 -8.48
N ARG A 64 9.56 12.70 -8.62
CA ARG A 64 8.97 13.47 -7.52
C ARG A 64 7.54 13.94 -7.80
N THR A 65 7.03 13.69 -9.00
CA THR A 65 5.69 14.05 -9.43
C THR A 65 4.71 13.00 -8.90
N ARG A 66 3.72 13.44 -8.13
CA ARG A 66 2.66 12.59 -7.56
C ARG A 66 2.00 11.77 -8.66
N ASP A 67 1.61 12.47 -9.71
CA ASP A 67 0.89 11.94 -10.86
C ASP A 67 1.67 10.83 -11.59
N ALA A 68 3.00 10.96 -11.72
CA ALA A 68 3.84 9.92 -12.34
C ALA A 68 3.93 8.66 -11.47
N LEU A 69 4.08 8.83 -10.15
CA LEU A 69 4.15 7.72 -9.21
C LEU A 69 2.81 6.99 -9.07
N GLU A 70 1.70 7.71 -9.03
CA GLU A 70 0.34 7.13 -9.00
C GLU A 70 0.03 6.35 -10.28
N ARG A 71 0.39 6.89 -11.45
CA ARG A 71 0.29 6.17 -12.73
C ARG A 71 1.07 4.86 -12.71
N ALA A 72 2.31 4.88 -12.24
CA ALA A 72 3.11 3.67 -12.18
C ALA A 72 2.50 2.58 -11.28
N MET A 73 1.87 2.95 -10.16
CA MET A 73 1.17 1.99 -9.32
C MET A 73 -0.10 1.46 -9.99
N ARG A 74 -0.84 2.33 -10.67
CA ARG A 74 -2.04 1.97 -11.42
C ARG A 74 -1.73 0.95 -12.51
N ASP A 75 -0.72 1.21 -13.33
CA ASP A 75 -0.37 0.35 -14.47
C ASP A 75 -0.04 -1.09 -14.02
N GLU A 76 0.70 -1.22 -12.92
CA GLU A 76 1.02 -2.52 -12.30
C GLU A 76 -0.22 -3.29 -11.82
N LEU A 77 -1.25 -2.58 -11.35
CA LEU A 77 -2.48 -3.17 -10.85
C LEU A 77 -3.43 -3.52 -11.99
N GLU A 78 -3.70 -2.59 -12.90
CA GLU A 78 -4.64 -2.77 -14.02
C GLU A 78 -4.22 -3.95 -14.92
N ALA A 79 -2.93 -4.23 -15.05
CA ALA A 79 -2.43 -5.39 -15.79
C ALA A 79 -2.72 -6.75 -15.13
N ALA A 80 -3.06 -6.79 -13.84
CA ALA A 80 -3.06 -8.04 -13.07
C ALA A 80 -4.34 -8.31 -12.27
N VAL A 81 -5.16 -7.31 -11.97
CA VAL A 81 -6.34 -7.45 -11.08
C VAL A 81 -7.65 -7.40 -11.85
N ASP A 82 -8.74 -7.93 -11.28
CA ASP A 82 -10.04 -7.97 -11.98
C ASP A 82 -10.76 -6.62 -11.95
N ALA A 83 -10.54 -5.82 -10.89
CA ALA A 83 -11.02 -4.45 -10.83
C ALA A 83 -10.05 -3.57 -10.02
N PHE A 84 -9.53 -2.53 -10.65
CA PHE A 84 -8.81 -1.46 -9.97
C PHE A 84 -9.80 -0.51 -9.28
N GLU A 85 -9.51 -0.10 -8.04
CA GLU A 85 -10.32 0.92 -7.35
C GLU A 85 -9.54 2.23 -7.21
N TYR A 86 -8.36 2.21 -6.57
CA TYR A 86 -7.50 3.38 -6.48
C TYR A 86 -6.03 3.02 -6.23
N ALA A 87 -5.14 3.93 -6.61
CA ALA A 87 -3.75 3.98 -6.22
C ALA A 87 -3.32 5.44 -6.09
N VAL A 88 -3.16 5.90 -4.86
CA VAL A 88 -2.98 7.33 -4.54
C VAL A 88 -1.83 7.55 -3.56
N LEU A 89 -1.21 8.73 -3.63
CA LEU A 89 -0.21 9.21 -2.69
C LEU A 89 -0.82 10.31 -1.82
N VAL A 90 -0.81 10.07 -0.51
CA VAL A 90 -1.36 10.99 0.48
C VAL A 90 -0.31 11.43 1.49
N ASP A 91 -0.52 12.58 2.11
CA ASP A 91 0.23 12.95 3.31
C ASP A 91 -0.06 11.92 4.42
N PRO A 92 0.98 11.36 5.07
CA PRO A 92 0.82 10.29 6.05
C PRO A 92 0.13 10.73 7.36
N ILE A 93 -0.06 12.03 7.58
CA ILE A 93 -0.70 12.61 8.76
C ILE A 93 -2.12 13.08 8.43
N THR A 94 -2.30 13.87 7.35
CA THR A 94 -3.60 14.45 7.01
C THR A 94 -4.47 13.54 6.15
N LEU A 95 -3.86 12.59 5.43
CA LEU A 95 -4.49 11.77 4.38
C LEU A 95 -5.05 12.56 3.19
N GLU A 96 -4.69 13.83 3.09
CA GLU A 96 -4.96 14.65 1.91
C GLU A 96 -3.95 14.31 0.80
N PRO A 97 -4.23 14.68 -0.47
CA PRO A 97 -3.27 14.48 -1.56
C PRO A 97 -1.87 15.00 -1.19
N ALA A 98 -0.85 14.16 -1.41
CA ALA A 98 0.52 14.52 -1.04
C ALA A 98 1.01 15.76 -1.80
N ALA A 99 1.68 16.67 -1.09
CA ALA A 99 2.24 17.87 -1.67
C ALA A 99 3.43 17.54 -2.59
N GLU A 100 3.55 18.30 -3.69
CA GLU A 100 4.65 18.18 -4.64
C GLU A 100 5.74 19.23 -4.36
N PRO A 101 7.03 18.92 -4.60
CA PRO A 101 7.57 17.61 -4.98
C PRO A 101 7.43 16.59 -3.84
N ILE A 102 7.14 15.33 -4.18
CA ILE A 102 6.96 14.25 -3.20
C ILE A 102 8.28 14.02 -2.46
N ARG A 103 8.39 14.53 -1.23
CA ARG A 103 9.50 14.22 -0.31
C ARG A 103 9.19 13.01 0.55
N ARG A 104 7.98 12.97 1.10
CA ARG A 104 7.48 11.91 1.97
C ARG A 104 5.97 11.77 1.77
N ALA A 105 5.52 10.55 1.49
CA ALA A 105 4.11 10.24 1.27
C ALA A 105 3.76 8.83 1.75
N ARG A 106 2.47 8.54 1.83
CA ARG A 106 1.91 7.20 1.99
C ARG A 106 1.18 6.82 0.71
N ALA A 107 1.65 5.76 0.06
CA ALA A 107 0.92 5.12 -1.02
C ALA A 107 -0.22 4.28 -0.44
N LEU A 108 -1.42 4.45 -0.95
CA LEU A 108 -2.61 3.67 -0.62
C LEU A 108 -3.15 3.03 -1.90
N ILE A 109 -3.36 1.72 -1.89
CA ILE A 109 -3.90 0.99 -3.05
C ILE A 109 -5.07 0.10 -2.66
N ALA A 110 -6.04 -0.03 -3.56
CA ALA A 110 -7.16 -0.95 -3.45
C ALA A 110 -7.57 -1.52 -4.81
N CYS A 111 -7.89 -2.81 -4.82
CA CYS A 111 -8.35 -3.52 -6.01
C CYS A 111 -9.14 -4.78 -5.63
N ARG A 112 -9.66 -5.49 -6.62
CA ARG A 112 -10.33 -6.78 -6.46
C ARG A 112 -9.67 -7.87 -7.30
N VAL A 113 -9.55 -9.05 -6.70
CA VAL A 113 -9.16 -10.29 -7.36
C VAL A 113 -10.20 -11.35 -7.02
N GLY A 114 -10.94 -11.82 -8.02
CA GLY A 114 -12.19 -12.54 -7.88
C GLY A 114 -13.21 -11.73 -7.07
N SER A 115 -13.77 -12.36 -6.04
CA SER A 115 -14.69 -11.71 -5.09
C SER A 115 -13.97 -11.03 -3.92
N VAL A 116 -12.64 -11.10 -3.86
CA VAL A 116 -11.86 -10.60 -2.73
C VAL A 116 -11.38 -9.18 -3.02
N ARG A 117 -11.79 -8.23 -2.17
CA ARG A 117 -11.24 -6.88 -2.15
C ARG A 117 -9.96 -6.84 -1.33
N LEU A 118 -8.89 -6.36 -1.94
CA LEU A 118 -7.54 -6.27 -1.38
C LEU A 118 -7.15 -4.80 -1.23
N ILE A 119 -6.44 -4.51 -0.15
CA ILE A 119 -5.86 -3.20 0.12
C ILE A 119 -4.42 -3.39 0.59
N ASP A 120 -3.56 -2.46 0.24
CA ASP A 120 -2.20 -2.40 0.75
C ASP A 120 -1.72 -0.94 0.78
N ASN A 121 -0.63 -0.69 1.49
CA ASN A 121 -0.04 0.64 1.59
C ASN A 121 1.45 0.55 1.94
N ALA A 122 2.20 1.56 1.54
CA ALA A 122 3.62 1.68 1.87
C ALA A 122 4.05 3.15 1.97
N ALA A 123 5.08 3.42 2.77
CA ALA A 123 5.74 4.71 2.76
C ALA A 123 6.52 4.88 1.44
N VAL A 124 6.50 6.09 0.88
CA VAL A 124 7.26 6.48 -0.31
C VAL A 124 8.06 7.74 0.03
N GLY A 125 9.34 7.75 -0.32
CA GLY A 125 10.26 8.85 -0.08
C GLY A 125 10.98 8.78 1.26
N GLU A 126 11.32 9.94 1.83
CA GLU A 126 12.15 10.06 3.01
C GLU A 126 11.59 9.25 4.19
N GLY A 127 12.43 8.39 4.77
CA GLY A 127 12.05 7.49 5.86
C GLY A 127 11.25 6.25 5.43
N ALA A 128 11.06 6.01 4.12
CA ALA A 128 10.50 4.76 3.64
C ALA A 128 11.51 3.62 3.79
N LEU A 129 11.11 2.53 4.46
CA LEU A 129 11.86 1.28 4.44
C LEU A 129 11.56 0.52 3.13
N PRO A 130 12.57 -0.11 2.49
CA PRO A 130 12.35 -0.99 1.37
C PRO A 130 11.35 -2.09 1.74
N LEU A 131 10.41 -2.38 0.84
CA LEU A 131 9.52 -3.52 1.04
C LEU A 131 10.33 -4.83 0.93
N PRO A 132 10.20 -5.78 1.87
CA PRO A 132 10.91 -7.06 1.82
C PRO A 132 10.42 -7.95 0.67
N GLY A 133 11.29 -8.83 0.16
CA GLY A 133 10.90 -9.94 -0.73
C GLY A 133 10.88 -9.65 -2.25
N GLY A 134 11.99 -9.16 -2.80
CA GLY A 134 12.17 -8.96 -4.25
C GLY A 134 13.61 -9.21 -4.67
N GLY A 135 14.07 -10.46 -4.56
CA GLY A 135 15.23 -10.92 -5.31
C GLY A 135 14.83 -11.07 -6.79
N SER A 136 15.80 -10.76 -7.66
CA SER A 136 15.75 -10.63 -9.13
C SER A 136 14.83 -11.58 -9.89
#